data_AF-A0A194RMQ1-F1
#
_entry.id   AF-A0A194RMQ1-F1
#
_cell.length_a   1.000
_cell.length_b   1.000
_cell.length_c   1.000
_cell.angle_alpha   90.00
_cell.angle_beta   90.00
_cell.angle_gamma   90.00
#
_symmetry.space_group_name_H-M   'P 1'
#
loop_
_entity.id
_entity.type
_entity.pdbx_description
1 polymer ?
#
loop_
_entity_poly.entity_id
_entity_poly.type
_entity_poly.pdbx_seq_one_letter_code
_entity_poly.pdbx_strand_id
1 'polypeptide(L)'
;MGIGIPVTKVIHPSSVEALDLQSEVPFTRLRVFRSTGKWLFEENQDLLHMFEKFRQYRTKEEQINSTELAEHANNVMNTLDEGIKGLDDLDNFFAYIHQVGASHRRIPGFKVEYFWKIEAPFLAAVETTLGDRYTPNVENIYKITIKFILETLIEGYEKAGTPGNST
;
A
#
# COMPACT_ATOMS: atom_id res chain seq x y z
N MET A 1 62.97 -28.32 10.03
CA MET A 1 62.94 -27.24 11.05
C MET A 1 61.85 -26.25 10.67
N GLY A 2 60.97 -25.87 11.61
CA GLY A 2 59.94 -24.81 11.48
C GLY A 2 58.59 -25.27 10.88
N ILE A 3 57.70 -25.99 11.56
CA ILE A 3 56.59 -25.55 12.47
C ILE A 3 55.82 -24.27 12.08
N GLY A 4 54.49 -24.39 11.92
CA GLY A 4 53.51 -23.28 11.93
C GLY A 4 52.11 -23.71 11.44
N ILE A 5 51.16 -23.95 12.36
CA ILE A 5 49.74 -24.31 12.13
C ILE A 5 48.86 -23.01 12.07
N PRO A 6 47.53 -23.07 11.86
CA PRO A 6 46.77 -22.58 10.70
C PRO A 6 46.05 -21.23 10.94
N VAL A 7 45.49 -20.60 9.89
CA VAL A 7 44.50 -19.52 10.07
C VAL A 7 43.23 -19.83 9.29
N THR A 8 42.18 -20.09 10.06
CA THR A 8 40.78 -20.24 9.66
C THR A 8 40.31 -19.01 8.88
N LYS A 9 39.93 -19.17 7.62
CA LYS A 9 39.27 -18.10 6.86
C LYS A 9 37.77 -18.14 7.18
N VAL A 10 37.33 -17.08 7.85
CA VAL A 10 35.94 -16.75 8.21
C VAL A 10 35.06 -16.86 6.96
N ILE A 11 34.01 -17.69 7.04
CA ILE A 11 32.92 -17.70 6.05
C ILE A 11 32.04 -16.49 6.36
N HIS A 12 32.07 -15.48 5.48
CA HIS A 12 31.19 -14.33 5.53
C HIS A 12 29.97 -14.61 4.63
N PRO A 13 28.72 -14.46 5.10
CA PRO A 13 27.54 -14.71 4.28
C PRO A 13 27.23 -13.46 3.45
N SER A 14 27.64 -13.46 2.19
CA SER A 14 27.31 -12.40 1.23
C SER A 14 26.87 -13.04 -0.08
N SER A 15 25.73 -13.72 -0.03
CA SER A 15 25.06 -14.28 -1.22
C SER A 15 23.69 -13.64 -1.46
N VAL A 16 23.47 -12.42 -1.00
CA VAL A 16 22.20 -11.69 -1.19
C VAL A 16 22.32 -10.45 -2.07
N GLU A 17 23.50 -10.14 -2.60
CA GLU A 17 23.69 -9.06 -3.58
C GLU A 17 23.77 -9.63 -5.00
N ALA A 18 22.63 -10.07 -5.53
CA ALA A 18 22.44 -10.24 -6.97
C ALA A 18 20.95 -10.39 -7.30
N LEU A 19 20.16 -9.33 -7.09
CA LEU A 19 18.92 -9.16 -7.84
C LEU A 19 18.82 -7.73 -8.36
N ASP A 20 19.25 -7.64 -9.62
CA ASP A 20 18.63 -6.92 -10.72
C ASP A 20 18.50 -5.39 -10.64
N LEU A 21 19.49 -4.76 -11.26
CA LEU A 21 19.68 -3.32 -11.46
C LEU A 21 19.09 -2.83 -12.80
N GLN A 22 17.97 -3.41 -13.25
CA GLN A 22 17.31 -3.04 -14.51
C GLN A 22 15.79 -2.85 -14.36
N SER A 23 15.39 -1.93 -13.48
CA SER A 23 14.23 -1.06 -13.75
C SER A 23 14.44 0.18 -12.91
N GLU A 24 14.45 1.37 -13.49
CA GLU A 24 14.58 2.64 -12.74
C GLU A 24 13.20 3.11 -12.25
N VAL A 25 12.44 2.20 -11.61
CA VAL A 25 11.16 2.47 -10.93
C VAL A 25 10.99 1.81 -9.51
N PRO A 26 11.89 1.00 -8.88
CA PRO A 26 11.43 -0.02 -7.92
C PRO A 26 11.93 0.19 -6.48
N PHE A 27 12.49 1.35 -6.11
CA PHE A 27 12.90 1.62 -4.72
C PHE A 27 11.93 2.50 -3.95
N THR A 28 11.37 3.51 -4.62
CA THR A 28 10.41 4.45 -4.02
C THR A 28 9.07 3.76 -3.71
N ARG A 29 8.59 2.93 -4.65
CA ARG A 29 7.33 2.19 -4.55
C ARG A 29 7.35 1.19 -3.38
N LEU A 30 8.45 0.45 -3.23
CA LEU A 30 8.62 -0.55 -2.16
C LEU A 30 8.78 0.10 -0.77
N ARG A 31 9.36 1.30 -0.67
CA ARG A 31 9.48 2.04 0.61
C ARG A 31 8.14 2.61 1.08
N VAL A 32 7.39 3.28 0.20
CA VAL A 32 6.04 3.79 0.53
C VAL A 32 5.12 2.62 0.91
N PHE A 33 5.20 1.53 0.16
CA PHE A 33 4.45 0.30 0.38
C PHE A 33 4.75 -0.38 1.73
N ARG A 34 6.04 -0.60 2.08
CA ARG A 34 6.42 -1.23 3.37
C ARG A 34 6.06 -0.35 4.56
N SER A 35 6.07 0.97 4.38
CA SER A 35 5.64 1.91 5.41
C SER A 35 4.11 1.92 5.52
N THR A 36 3.36 2.26 4.47
CA THR A 36 1.90 2.48 4.52
C THR A 36 1.14 1.25 4.99
N GLY A 37 1.46 0.07 4.45
CA GLY A 37 0.83 -1.18 4.88
C GLY A 37 1.14 -1.47 6.35
N LYS A 38 2.40 -1.33 6.76
CA LYS A 38 2.80 -1.50 8.17
C LYS A 38 2.04 -0.55 9.10
N TRP A 39 1.99 0.75 8.78
CA TRP A 39 1.30 1.76 9.62
C TRP A 39 -0.22 1.52 9.66
N LEU A 40 -0.84 1.21 8.53
CA LEU A 40 -2.28 0.94 8.46
C LEU A 40 -2.68 -0.17 9.43
N PHE A 41 -1.98 -1.31 9.39
CA PHE A 41 -2.35 -2.46 10.22
C PHE A 41 -1.80 -2.35 11.65
N GLU A 42 -0.68 -1.66 11.89
CA GLU A 42 -0.23 -1.34 13.26
C GLU A 42 -1.27 -0.51 14.02
N GLU A 43 -1.93 0.44 13.35
CA GLU A 43 -2.94 1.32 13.96
C GLU A 43 -4.38 0.80 13.86
N ASN A 44 -4.66 -0.14 12.94
CA ASN A 44 -6.01 -0.67 12.68
C ASN A 44 -5.99 -2.20 12.61
N GLN A 45 -5.58 -2.83 13.71
CA GLN A 45 -5.47 -4.29 13.85
C GLN A 45 -6.80 -5.03 13.58
N ASP A 46 -7.94 -4.36 13.76
CA ASP A 46 -9.27 -4.89 13.45
C ASP A 46 -9.48 -5.16 11.95
N LEU A 47 -8.80 -4.43 11.07
CA LEU A 47 -8.85 -4.65 9.62
C LEU A 47 -8.17 -5.96 9.20
N LEU A 48 -7.25 -6.49 10.00
CA LEU A 48 -6.55 -7.74 9.68
C LEU A 48 -7.51 -8.94 9.60
N HIS A 49 -8.63 -8.88 10.32
CA HIS A 49 -9.62 -9.97 10.35
C HIS A 49 -10.38 -10.10 9.02
N MET A 50 -10.28 -9.10 8.14
CA MET A 50 -10.92 -9.07 6.83
C MET A 50 -10.13 -9.85 5.77
N PHE A 51 -8.86 -10.16 6.05
CA PHE A 51 -7.98 -10.92 5.17
C PHE A 51 -7.98 -12.39 5.61
N GLU A 52 -8.63 -13.25 4.83
CA GLU A 52 -8.90 -14.62 5.27
C GLU A 52 -7.64 -15.46 5.47
N LYS A 53 -6.61 -15.25 4.64
CA LYS A 53 -5.32 -15.98 4.75
C LYS A 53 -4.40 -15.36 5.79
N PHE A 54 -4.82 -14.27 6.43
CA PHE A 54 -4.06 -13.54 7.45
C PHE A 54 -4.30 -14.01 8.88
N ARG A 55 -5.47 -14.62 9.14
CA ARG A 55 -5.87 -15.12 10.46
C ARG A 55 -4.91 -16.16 11.05
N GLN A 56 -4.00 -16.72 10.25
CA GLN A 56 -2.99 -17.68 10.69
C GLN A 56 -1.69 -17.05 11.24
N TYR A 57 -1.40 -15.78 10.93
CA TYR A 57 -0.16 -15.12 11.35
C TYR A 57 -0.32 -14.48 12.72
N ARG A 58 0.50 -14.91 13.68
CA ARG A 58 0.35 -14.55 15.11
C ARG A 58 1.28 -13.44 15.55
N THR A 59 2.31 -13.14 14.77
CA THR A 59 3.32 -12.12 15.10
C THR A 59 3.30 -10.97 14.09
N LYS A 60 3.67 -9.77 14.55
CA LYS A 60 3.78 -8.57 13.69
C LYS A 60 4.74 -8.78 12.51
N GLU A 61 5.82 -9.54 12.72
CA GLU A 61 6.82 -9.83 11.70
C GLU A 61 6.30 -10.76 10.59
N GLU A 62 5.50 -11.77 10.93
CA GLU A 62 4.86 -12.64 9.95
C GLU A 62 3.78 -11.89 9.15
N GLN A 63 3.04 -11.00 9.82
CA GLN A 63 2.01 -10.17 9.21
C GLN A 63 2.60 -9.17 8.19
N ILE A 64 3.72 -8.51 8.51
CA ILE A 64 4.38 -7.54 7.62
C ILE A 64 5.01 -8.22 6.40
N ASN A 65 5.44 -9.49 6.53
CA ASN A 65 6.06 -10.24 5.45
C ASN A 65 5.05 -11.07 4.64
N SER A 66 3.75 -10.94 4.91
CA SER A 66 2.75 -11.73 4.23
C SER A 66 2.56 -11.28 2.78
N THR A 67 2.42 -12.26 1.89
CA THR A 67 2.23 -12.03 0.46
C THR A 67 0.88 -11.39 0.16
N GLU A 68 -0.16 -11.72 0.94
CA GLU A 68 -1.51 -11.16 0.76
C GLU A 68 -1.56 -9.65 1.07
N LEU A 69 -0.85 -9.21 2.12
CA LEU A 69 -0.73 -7.78 2.43
C LEU A 69 0.04 -7.07 1.36
N ALA A 70 1.07 -7.77 0.86
CA ALA A 70 1.92 -7.21 -0.14
C ALA A 70 1.20 -7.02 -1.47
N GLU A 71 0.37 -7.97 -1.84
CA GLU A 71 -0.51 -7.85 -3.01
C GLU A 71 -1.54 -6.73 -2.79
N HIS A 72 -2.18 -6.67 -1.62
CA HIS A 72 -3.18 -5.65 -1.35
C HIS A 72 -2.60 -4.24 -1.32
N ALA A 73 -1.50 -4.00 -0.61
CA ALA A 73 -0.86 -2.70 -0.57
C ALA A 73 -0.27 -2.32 -1.95
N ASN A 74 0.21 -3.29 -2.75
CA ASN A 74 0.54 -3.01 -4.16
C ASN A 74 -0.70 -2.57 -4.97
N ASN A 75 -1.85 -3.20 -4.77
CA ASN A 75 -3.10 -2.81 -5.44
C ASN A 75 -3.57 -1.43 -5.00
N VAL A 76 -3.44 -1.07 -3.72
CA VAL A 76 -3.71 0.28 -3.22
C VAL A 76 -2.78 1.29 -3.89
N MET A 77 -1.47 1.04 -3.91
CA MET A 77 -0.50 1.94 -4.56
C MET A 77 -0.73 2.05 -6.07
N ASN A 78 -1.06 0.95 -6.75
CA ASN A 78 -1.47 0.98 -8.16
C ASN A 78 -2.72 1.85 -8.33
N THR A 79 -3.71 1.70 -7.46
CA THR A 79 -4.97 2.47 -7.53
C THR A 79 -4.71 3.96 -7.36
N LEU A 80 -3.81 4.33 -6.43
CA LEU A 80 -3.41 5.71 -6.20
C LEU A 80 -2.57 6.27 -7.36
N ASP A 81 -1.64 5.49 -7.91
CA ASP A 81 -0.83 5.89 -9.06
C ASP A 81 -1.70 6.12 -10.30
N GLU A 82 -2.59 5.18 -10.62
CA GLU A 82 -3.55 5.32 -11.73
C GLU A 82 -4.55 6.45 -11.45
N GLY A 83 -4.92 6.66 -10.18
CA GLY A 83 -5.72 7.79 -9.76
C GLY A 83 -5.06 9.14 -10.06
N ILE A 84 -3.76 9.26 -9.76
CA ILE A 84 -2.98 10.49 -10.00
C ILE A 84 -2.72 10.71 -11.49
N LYS A 85 -2.36 9.64 -12.23
CA LYS A 85 -2.13 9.72 -13.69
C LYS A 85 -3.42 9.99 -14.47
N GLY A 86 -4.54 9.47 -13.98
CA GLY A 86 -5.85 9.63 -14.57
C GLY A 86 -6.48 11.01 -14.35
N LEU A 87 -5.85 11.93 -13.62
CA LEU A 87 -6.38 13.29 -13.44
C LEU A 87 -6.47 14.07 -14.77
N ASP A 88 -5.71 13.68 -15.79
CA ASP A 88 -5.80 14.24 -17.14
C ASP A 88 -6.98 13.64 -17.96
N ASP A 89 -7.57 12.53 -17.50
CA ASP A 89 -8.73 11.85 -18.09
C ASP A 89 -9.69 11.41 -16.98
N LEU A 90 -10.49 12.38 -16.53
CA LEU A 90 -11.37 12.20 -15.38
C LEU A 90 -12.43 11.10 -15.59
N ASP A 91 -12.88 10.84 -16.82
CA ASP A 91 -13.88 9.82 -17.09
C ASP A 91 -13.31 8.42 -16.81
N ASN A 92 -12.10 8.15 -17.29
CA ASN A 92 -11.40 6.89 -17.02
C ASN A 92 -11.02 6.76 -15.54
N PHE A 93 -10.61 7.86 -14.90
CA PHE A 93 -10.37 7.92 -13.46
C PHE A 93 -11.62 7.47 -12.67
N PHE A 94 -12.78 8.10 -12.92
CA PHE A 94 -14.00 7.80 -12.19
C PHE A 94 -14.44 6.36 -12.42
N ALA A 95 -14.42 5.88 -13.67
CA ALA A 95 -14.79 4.50 -13.99
C ALA A 95 -13.94 3.48 -13.20
N TYR A 96 -12.62 3.68 -13.19
CA TYR A 96 -11.70 2.79 -12.50
C TYR A 96 -11.86 2.84 -10.98
N ILE A 97 -11.86 4.03 -10.38
CA ILE A 97 -11.97 4.18 -8.93
C ILE A 97 -13.34 3.72 -8.42
N HIS A 98 -14.43 3.99 -9.14
CA HIS A 98 -15.75 3.45 -8.78
C HIS A 98 -15.77 1.93 -8.79
N GLN A 99 -15.12 1.28 -9.77
CA GLN A 99 -15.01 -0.17 -9.83
C GLN A 99 -14.24 -0.74 -8.63
N VAL A 100 -13.14 -0.09 -8.22
CA VAL A 100 -12.38 -0.49 -7.02
C VAL A 100 -13.25 -0.34 -5.77
N GLY A 101 -13.95 0.79 -5.61
CA GLY A 101 -14.90 1.00 -4.51
C GLY A 101 -15.98 -0.08 -4.46
N ALA A 102 -16.62 -0.37 -5.59
CA ALA A 102 -17.64 -1.42 -5.73
C ALA A 102 -17.11 -2.81 -5.35
N SER A 103 -15.84 -3.11 -5.65
CA SER A 103 -15.25 -4.42 -5.36
C SER A 103 -15.22 -4.75 -3.85
N HIS A 104 -15.12 -3.73 -2.99
CA HIS A 104 -15.08 -3.89 -1.53
C HIS A 104 -16.44 -4.34 -0.96
N ARG A 105 -17.54 -4.27 -1.71
CA ARG A 105 -18.83 -4.88 -1.34
C ARG A 105 -18.76 -6.39 -1.19
N ARG A 106 -17.80 -7.03 -1.87
CA ARG A 106 -17.60 -8.49 -1.81
C ARG A 106 -16.89 -8.93 -0.53
N ILE A 107 -16.37 -8.00 0.27
CA ILE A 107 -15.65 -8.29 1.51
C ILE A 107 -16.66 -8.35 2.66
N PRO A 108 -16.88 -9.52 3.29
CA PRO A 108 -17.83 -9.65 4.39
C PRO A 108 -17.48 -8.72 5.56
N GLY A 109 -18.48 -7.97 6.04
CA GLY A 109 -18.32 -7.06 7.18
C GLY A 109 -17.54 -5.78 6.88
N PHE A 110 -17.21 -5.49 5.60
CA PHE A 110 -16.57 -4.23 5.24
C PHE A 110 -17.48 -3.05 5.51
N LYS A 111 -16.93 -2.07 6.24
CA LYS A 111 -17.61 -0.81 6.55
C LYS A 111 -17.00 0.31 5.73
N VAL A 112 -17.84 1.19 5.19
CA VAL A 112 -17.41 2.26 4.29
C VAL A 112 -16.39 3.20 4.95
N GLU A 113 -16.46 3.36 6.27
CA GLU A 113 -15.53 4.19 7.05
C GLU A 113 -14.10 3.63 7.06
N TYR A 114 -13.90 2.36 6.71
CA TYR A 114 -12.58 1.74 6.63
C TYR A 114 -11.72 2.33 5.50
N PHE A 115 -12.32 2.89 4.45
CA PHE A 115 -11.57 3.60 3.42
C PHE A 115 -10.74 4.75 3.99
N TRP A 116 -11.26 5.51 4.96
CA TRP A 116 -10.56 6.64 5.57
C TRP A 116 -9.32 6.24 6.38
N LYS A 117 -9.20 4.97 6.77
CA LYS A 117 -8.07 4.51 7.59
C LYS A 117 -6.72 4.57 6.88
N ILE A 118 -6.71 4.63 5.54
CA ILE A 118 -5.48 4.73 4.74
C ILE A 118 -4.92 6.16 4.65
N GLU A 119 -5.72 7.19 4.93
CA GLU A 119 -5.34 8.59 4.67
C GLU A 119 -4.06 9.01 5.42
N ALA A 120 -4.05 8.87 6.75
CA ALA A 120 -2.90 9.25 7.56
C ALA A 120 -1.65 8.39 7.27
N PRO A 121 -1.74 7.04 7.20
CA PRO A 121 -0.63 6.19 6.77
C PRO A 121 -0.05 6.58 5.40
N PHE A 122 -0.90 6.94 4.44
CA PHE A 122 -0.46 7.36 3.11
C PHE A 122 0.31 8.68 3.17
N LEU A 123 -0.24 9.70 3.86
CA LEU A 123 0.43 11.00 3.99
C LEU A 123 1.78 10.89 4.70
N ALA A 124 1.85 10.11 5.78
CA ALA A 124 3.10 9.86 6.50
C ALA A 124 4.15 9.15 5.62
N ALA A 125 3.72 8.21 4.78
CA ALA A 125 4.60 7.53 3.86
C ALA A 125 5.09 8.45 2.73
N VAL A 126 4.25 9.35 2.23
CA VAL A 126 4.64 10.38 1.26
C VAL A 126 5.65 11.35 1.87
N GLU A 127 5.39 11.87 3.06
CA GLU A 127 6.31 12.75 3.80
C GLU A 127 7.69 12.11 3.96
N THR A 128 7.71 10.88 4.48
CA THR A 128 8.95 10.09 4.68
C THR A 128 9.70 9.89 3.36
N THR A 129 8.98 9.70 2.26
CA THR A 129 9.56 9.40 0.95
C THR A 129 10.12 10.64 0.26
N LEU A 130 9.47 11.78 0.45
CA LEU A 130 9.87 13.04 -0.17
C LEU A 130 10.94 13.77 0.65
N GLY A 131 11.01 13.52 1.97
CA GLY A 131 12.02 14.11 2.86
C GLY A 131 12.03 15.63 2.74
N ASP A 132 13.19 16.22 2.44
CA ASP A 132 13.34 17.67 2.29
C ASP A 132 12.50 18.27 1.14
N ARG A 133 11.98 17.45 0.22
CA ARG A 133 11.06 17.90 -0.84
C ARG A 133 9.60 17.99 -0.38
N TYR A 134 9.28 17.49 0.82
CA TYR A 134 7.96 17.60 1.42
C TYR A 134 7.72 19.00 1.98
N THR A 135 7.36 19.92 1.09
CA THR A 135 7.03 21.30 1.46
C THR A 135 5.55 21.44 1.84
N PRO A 136 5.13 22.53 2.50
CA PRO A 136 3.72 22.77 2.83
C PRO A 136 2.79 22.75 1.60
N ASN A 137 3.28 23.19 0.44
CA ASN A 137 2.52 23.12 -0.81
C ASN A 137 2.33 21.68 -1.27
N VAL A 138 3.39 20.86 -1.19
CA VAL A 138 3.35 19.44 -1.54
C VAL A 138 2.41 18.68 -0.60
N GLU A 139 2.51 18.91 0.72
CA GLU A 139 1.58 18.36 1.71
C GLU A 139 0.12 18.67 1.35
N ASN A 140 -0.19 19.93 1.04
CA ASN A 140 -1.54 20.34 0.68
C ASN A 140 -2.06 19.63 -0.58
N ILE A 141 -1.21 19.49 -1.61
CA ILE A 141 -1.55 18.74 -2.83
C ILE A 141 -1.91 17.29 -2.48
N TYR A 142 -1.06 16.59 -1.73
CA TYR A 142 -1.31 15.19 -1.39
C TYR A 142 -2.56 15.00 -0.52
N LYS A 143 -2.84 15.93 0.41
CA LYS A 143 -4.07 15.94 1.20
C LYS A 143 -5.33 16.06 0.34
N ILE A 144 -5.33 16.98 -0.63
CA ILE A 144 -6.46 17.16 -1.54
C ILE A 144 -6.63 15.90 -2.40
N THR A 145 -5.54 15.39 -2.97
CA THR A 145 -5.55 14.23 -3.86
C THR A 145 -6.06 12.97 -3.17
N ILE A 146 -5.53 12.62 -1.99
CA ILE A 146 -5.96 11.39 -1.30
C ILE A 146 -7.43 11.48 -0.89
N LYS A 147 -7.86 12.64 -0.39
CA LYS A 147 -9.25 12.88 -0.02
C LYS A 147 -10.18 12.67 -1.21
N PHE A 148 -9.84 13.26 -2.36
CA PHE A 148 -10.62 13.10 -3.59
C PHE A 148 -10.73 11.63 -4.04
N ILE A 149 -9.64 10.86 -3.98
CA ILE A 149 -9.66 9.44 -4.33
C ILE A 149 -10.55 8.65 -3.34
N LEU A 150 -10.45 8.93 -2.04
CA LEU A 150 -11.24 8.25 -1.01
C LEU A 150 -12.74 8.54 -1.14
N GLU A 151 -13.11 9.80 -1.37
CA GLU A 151 -14.50 10.18 -1.63
C GLU A 151 -15.05 9.47 -2.87
N THR A 152 -14.23 9.35 -3.93
CA THR A 152 -14.60 8.63 -5.15
C THR A 152 -14.75 7.12 -4.91
N LEU A 153 -13.87 6.49 -4.12
CA LEU A 153 -14.00 5.07 -3.73
C LEU A 153 -15.30 4.82 -2.96
N ILE A 154 -15.62 5.72 -2.02
CA ILE A 154 -16.85 5.67 -1.22
C ILE A 154 -18.07 5.78 -2.13
N GLU A 155 -18.08 6.73 -3.05
CA GLU A 155 -19.17 6.89 -4.02
C GLU A 155 -19.38 5.59 -4.84
N GLY A 156 -18.30 4.98 -5.34
CA GLY A 156 -18.37 3.71 -6.06
C GLY A 156 -18.92 2.56 -5.22
N TYR A 157 -18.48 2.48 -3.96
CA TYR A 157 -18.99 1.52 -2.99
C TYR A 157 -20.49 1.73 -2.73
N GLU A 158 -20.94 2.96 -2.51
CA GLU A 158 -22.34 3.31 -2.25
C GLU A 158 -23.25 3.00 -3.43
N LYS A 159 -22.87 3.44 -4.64
CA LYS A 159 -23.61 3.15 -5.89
C LYS A 159 -23.82 1.66 -6.12
N ALA A 160 -22.81 0.84 -5.85
CA ALA A 160 -22.92 -0.61 -6.00
C ALA A 160 -23.84 -1.29 -4.98
N GLY A 161 -24.14 -0.63 -3.85
CA GLY A 161 -25.04 -1.15 -2.82
C GLY A 161 -26.47 -0.62 -2.89
N THR A 162 -26.74 0.37 -3.73
CA THR A 162 -28.11 0.81 -3.99
C THR A 162 -28.65 -0.04 -5.13
N PRO A 163 -29.73 -0.83 -4.92
CA PRO A 163 -30.38 -1.52 -6.03
C PRO A 163 -30.79 -0.46 -7.05
N GLY A 164 -30.36 -0.59 -8.30
CA GLY A 164 -30.63 0.40 -9.33
C GLY A 164 -32.12 0.73 -9.37
N ASN A 165 -32.48 1.99 -9.12
CA ASN A 165 -33.76 2.52 -9.57
C ASN A 165 -33.67 2.61 -11.09
N SER A 166 -33.97 1.49 -11.75
CA SER A 166 -34.25 1.45 -13.17
C SER A 166 -35.57 2.17 -13.40
N THR A 167 -35.49 3.44 -13.78
CA THR A 167 -36.56 4.16 -14.49
C THR A 167 -36.14 4.35 -15.94
#